data_AF-A0A523LNJ3-F1
#
_entry.id   AF-A0A523LNJ3-F1
#
_cell.length_a   1.000
_cell.length_b   1.000
_cell.length_c   1.000
_cell.angle_alpha   90.00
_cell.angle_beta   90.00
_cell.angle_gamma   90.00
#
_symmetry.space_group_name_H-M   'P 1'
#
loop_
_entity.id
_entity.type
_entity.pdbx_description
1 polymer ?
#
loop_
_entity_poly.entity_id
_entity_poly.type
_entity_poly.pdbx_seq_one_letter_code
_entity_poly.pdbx_strand_id
1 'polypeptide(L)'
;MQQGPSPSPENPCIYRNLGQINRIPVTLGHTEKHPQARLDAVQRRIAGAMEAARRKPGGVVLLAASKAQPAEAIAALYRAGQSRFGESYVSEALAKMDALQLPDIEWHFIGPVQSNKTRQIAAHFDWVHSVDREKIAGRLSEQRDPAAAPLNVCLQVNISGESTKSGVAPEDLPALASAVARLPGLKLRGLMAIPAPGNDFDAQRETFARVARLSGDLVQAGFELDTLSMGMSADLEAAIAAGSTMVRVGTALFGPRP
;
A
#
# COMPACT_ATOMS: atom_id res chain seq x y z
N MET A 1 46.83 33.89 -24.57
CA MET A 1 45.51 34.47 -24.90
C MET A 1 44.47 33.45 -24.50
N GLN A 2 43.82 33.69 -23.36
CA GLN A 2 42.79 32.82 -22.78
C GLN A 2 41.48 33.04 -23.55
N GLN A 3 40.88 31.97 -24.06
CA GLN A 3 39.49 31.99 -24.54
C GLN A 3 38.67 31.21 -23.52
N GLY A 4 37.82 31.93 -22.78
CA GLY A 4 36.87 31.36 -21.83
C GLY A 4 35.72 30.64 -22.56
N PRO A 5 35.02 29.71 -21.90
CA PRO A 5 33.90 29.02 -22.50
C PRO A 5 32.66 29.92 -22.56
N SER A 6 32.02 29.92 -23.73
CA SER A 6 30.72 30.55 -24.01
C SER A 6 29.59 29.86 -23.21
N PRO A 7 28.58 30.61 -22.75
CA PRO A 7 27.49 30.07 -21.92
C PRO A 7 26.54 29.18 -22.71
N SER A 8 26.11 28.07 -22.09
CA SER A 8 25.06 27.17 -22.57
C SER A 8 23.68 27.82 -22.44
N PRO A 9 22.77 27.65 -23.43
CA PRO A 9 21.43 28.21 -23.37
C PRO A 9 20.53 27.48 -22.39
N GLU A 10 19.72 28.29 -21.70
CA GLU A 10 18.71 27.96 -20.71
C GLU A 10 17.67 26.95 -21.24
N ASN A 11 17.31 25.96 -20.40
CA ASN A 11 16.21 25.03 -20.64
C ASN A 11 14.89 25.71 -20.23
N PRO A 12 13.96 26.01 -21.15
CA PRO A 12 12.66 26.54 -20.77
C PRO A 12 11.74 25.42 -20.26
N CYS A 13 11.26 25.59 -19.03
CA CYS A 13 10.11 24.92 -18.45
C CYS A 13 8.93 24.87 -19.44
N ILE A 14 8.55 23.68 -19.87
CA ILE A 14 7.34 23.42 -20.64
C ILE A 14 6.27 22.81 -19.73
N TYR A 15 5.47 23.67 -19.12
CA TYR A 15 4.12 23.31 -18.66
C TYR A 15 3.25 23.10 -19.91
N ARG A 16 2.94 21.85 -20.26
CA ARG A 16 1.93 21.54 -21.27
C ARG A 16 0.54 21.58 -20.65
N ASN A 17 -0.32 22.38 -21.29
CA ASN A 17 -1.76 22.45 -21.14
C ASN A 17 -2.40 21.06 -21.01
N LEU A 18 -3.04 20.79 -19.87
CA LEU A 18 -4.09 19.79 -19.76
C LEU A 18 -5.43 20.46 -20.07
N GLY A 19 -6.02 20.02 -21.17
CA GLY A 19 -7.34 20.44 -21.64
C GLY A 19 -8.44 20.13 -20.63
N GLN A 20 -9.53 20.89 -20.77
CA GLN A 20 -10.72 20.88 -19.94
C GLN A 20 -11.29 19.47 -19.71
N ILE A 21 -11.00 18.92 -18.53
CA ILE A 21 -11.79 17.85 -17.92
C ILE A 21 -12.95 18.49 -17.16
N ASN A 22 -14.18 18.09 -17.51
CA ASN A 22 -15.43 18.53 -16.88
C ASN A 22 -15.32 18.43 -15.36
N ARG A 23 -15.29 19.59 -14.69
CA ARG A 23 -15.25 19.68 -13.23
C ARG A 23 -16.65 19.40 -12.69
N ILE A 24 -16.82 18.31 -11.95
CA ILE A 24 -17.93 18.15 -11.02
C ILE A 24 -17.86 19.30 -10.00
N PRO A 25 -18.90 20.13 -9.83
CA PRO A 25 -18.93 21.11 -8.75
C PRO A 25 -19.21 20.37 -7.44
N VAL A 26 -18.15 20.01 -6.72
CA VAL A 26 -18.28 19.50 -5.35
C VAL A 26 -18.44 20.71 -4.44
N THR A 27 -19.65 20.92 -3.93
CA THR A 27 -19.97 21.97 -2.96
C THR A 27 -19.16 21.71 -1.68
N LEU A 28 -18.24 22.62 -1.34
CA LEU A 28 -17.38 22.53 -0.16
C LEU A 28 -18.21 22.68 1.12
N GLY A 29 -18.65 21.56 1.67
CA GLY A 29 -19.23 21.48 3.01
C GLY A 29 -18.17 21.75 4.08
N HIS A 30 -18.54 22.52 5.10
CA HIS A 30 -17.69 23.08 6.16
C HIS A 30 -17.02 22.08 7.15
N THR A 31 -16.47 20.97 6.65
CA THR A 31 -15.69 19.99 7.45
C THR A 31 -14.32 19.67 6.82
N GLU A 32 -13.75 20.60 6.05
CA GLU A 32 -12.47 20.46 5.34
C GLU A 32 -11.25 21.03 6.08
N LYS A 33 -11.08 20.77 7.39
CA LYS A 33 -9.89 21.27 8.08
C LYS A 33 -8.66 20.39 7.78
N HIS A 34 -8.07 20.70 6.61
CA HIS A 34 -6.71 20.46 6.10
C HIS A 34 -6.29 19.01 5.82
N PRO A 35 -6.78 18.37 4.73
CA PRO A 35 -6.23 17.10 4.22
C PRO A 35 -4.72 17.15 4.03
N GLN A 36 -4.18 18.26 3.50
CA GLN A 36 -2.74 18.48 3.36
C GLN A 36 -2.03 18.43 4.71
N ALA A 37 -2.50 19.16 5.73
CA ALA A 37 -1.84 19.19 7.03
C ALA A 37 -1.84 17.81 7.71
N ARG A 38 -2.90 17.02 7.54
CA ARG A 38 -2.96 15.63 8.03
C ARG A 38 -1.97 14.73 7.28
N LEU A 39 -1.92 14.84 5.95
CA LEU A 39 -0.94 14.12 5.14
C LEU A 39 0.49 14.47 5.55
N ASP A 40 0.82 15.76 5.65
CA ASP A 40 2.14 16.23 6.05
C ASP A 40 2.51 15.77 7.47
N ALA A 41 1.54 15.75 8.39
CA ALA A 41 1.75 15.27 9.75
C ALA A 41 2.11 13.78 9.77
N VAL A 42 1.41 12.95 8.99
CA VAL A 42 1.72 11.52 8.87
C VAL A 42 3.07 11.30 8.18
N GLN A 43 3.37 12.06 7.12
CA GLN A 43 4.67 11.97 6.44
C GLN A 43 5.83 12.38 7.35
N ARG A 44 5.68 13.45 8.15
CA ARG A 44 6.67 13.83 9.17
C ARG A 44 6.84 12.74 10.23
N ARG A 45 5.74 12.12 10.67
CA ARG A 45 5.78 11.01 11.63
C ARG A 45 6.56 9.81 11.07
N ILE A 46 6.33 9.47 9.81
CA ILE A 46 7.10 8.42 9.12
C ILE A 46 8.58 8.81 9.04
N ALA A 47 8.89 10.04 8.60
CA ALA A 47 10.27 10.51 8.50
C ALA A 47 11.01 10.45 9.85
N GLY A 48 10.37 10.91 10.94
CA GLY A 48 10.94 10.83 12.29
C GLY A 48 11.15 9.39 12.77
N ALA A 49 10.22 8.48 12.48
CA ALA A 49 10.38 7.06 12.79
C ALA A 49 11.54 6.43 12.00
N MET A 50 11.73 6.81 10.74
CA MET A 50 12.85 6.36 9.92
C MET A 50 14.19 6.86 10.46
N GLU A 51 14.26 8.13 10.85
CA GLU A 51 15.44 8.74 11.46
C GLU A 51 15.81 8.04 12.79
N ALA A 52 14.83 7.85 13.68
CA ALA A 52 15.03 7.14 14.94
C ALA A 52 15.53 5.70 14.73
N ALA A 53 15.05 5.03 13.68
CA ALA A 53 15.48 3.70 13.28
C ALA A 53 16.80 3.68 12.46
N ARG A 54 17.43 4.83 12.21
CA ARG A 54 18.64 4.99 11.38
C ARG A 54 18.49 4.42 9.96
N ARG A 55 17.29 4.53 9.37
CA ARG A 55 16.98 4.06 8.02
C ARG A 55 17.10 5.19 7.00
N LYS A 56 17.44 4.85 5.75
CA LYS A 56 17.54 5.82 4.65
C LYS A 56 16.19 6.51 4.39
N PRO A 57 16.13 7.85 4.25
CA PRO A 57 14.90 8.55 3.91
C PRO A 57 14.21 7.98 2.66
N GLY A 58 12.87 8.00 2.65
CA GLY A 58 12.07 7.55 1.50
C GLY A 58 11.90 6.03 1.35
N GLY A 59 12.51 5.23 2.23
CA GLY A 59 12.37 3.76 2.24
C GLY A 59 11.04 3.21 2.79
N VAL A 60 10.07 4.05 3.15
CA VAL A 60 8.75 3.66 3.65
C VAL A 60 7.65 4.40 2.88
N VAL A 61 6.77 3.64 2.23
CA VAL A 61 5.61 4.14 1.51
C VAL A 61 4.42 4.29 2.45
N LEU A 62 3.69 5.40 2.32
CA LEU A 62 2.40 5.61 2.98
C LEU A 62 1.27 5.09 2.10
N LEU A 63 0.52 4.10 2.59
CA LEU A 63 -0.75 3.66 2.01
C LEU A 63 -1.92 4.25 2.79
N ALA A 64 -2.74 5.09 2.14
CA ALA A 64 -3.91 5.70 2.76
C ALA A 64 -5.08 4.70 2.80
N ALA A 65 -5.35 4.11 3.96
CA ALA A 65 -6.44 3.15 4.14
C ALA A 65 -7.79 3.88 4.24
N SER A 66 -8.58 3.85 3.16
CA SER A 66 -9.78 4.67 2.95
C SER A 66 -11.10 3.94 3.14
N LYS A 67 -11.10 2.72 3.69
CA LYS A 67 -12.34 1.98 3.99
C LYS A 67 -13.28 2.79 4.89
N ALA A 68 -14.58 2.71 4.59
CA ALA A 68 -15.66 3.49 5.19
C ALA A 68 -15.56 5.02 5.04
N GLN A 69 -14.66 5.53 4.19
CA GLN A 69 -14.56 6.96 3.89
C GLN A 69 -15.28 7.30 2.58
N PRO A 70 -15.91 8.47 2.46
CA PRO A 70 -16.57 8.88 1.23
C PRO A 70 -15.55 9.21 0.13
N ALA A 71 -15.97 9.17 -1.14
CA ALA A 71 -15.11 9.43 -2.29
C ALA A 71 -14.48 10.83 -2.21
N GLU A 72 -15.22 11.83 -1.73
CA GLU A 72 -14.77 13.21 -1.55
C GLU A 72 -13.52 13.30 -0.66
N ALA A 73 -13.42 12.46 0.37
CA ALA A 73 -12.27 12.43 1.27
C ALA A 73 -11.01 11.88 0.57
N ILE A 74 -11.19 10.91 -0.33
CA ILE A 74 -10.11 10.38 -1.19
C ILE A 74 -9.68 11.46 -2.18
N ALA A 75 -10.63 12.12 -2.85
CA ALA A 75 -10.34 13.21 -3.77
C ALA A 75 -9.56 14.36 -3.09
N ALA A 76 -9.90 14.67 -1.84
CA ALA A 76 -9.21 15.70 -1.06
C ALA A 76 -7.74 15.34 -0.77
N LEU A 77 -7.45 14.09 -0.38
CA LEU A 77 -6.06 13.63 -0.20
C LEU A 77 -5.31 13.47 -1.52
N TYR A 78 -5.99 13.06 -2.58
CA TYR A 78 -5.41 12.98 -3.91
C TYR A 78 -4.91 14.35 -4.38
N ARG A 79 -5.73 15.40 -4.23
CA ARG A 79 -5.31 16.79 -4.53
C ARG A 79 -4.16 17.28 -3.65
N ALA A 80 -3.98 16.69 -2.47
CA ALA A 80 -2.85 16.94 -1.57
C ALA A 80 -1.58 16.14 -1.95
N GLY A 81 -1.62 15.32 -3.02
CA GLY A 81 -0.49 14.57 -3.54
C GLY A 81 -0.45 13.09 -3.13
N GLN A 82 -1.44 12.57 -2.41
CA GLN A 82 -1.51 11.14 -2.10
C GLN A 82 -2.02 10.35 -3.32
N SER A 83 -1.24 9.41 -3.82
CA SER A 83 -1.62 8.59 -4.99
C SER A 83 -1.93 7.13 -4.66
N ARG A 84 -1.65 6.65 -3.44
CA ARG A 84 -1.84 5.24 -3.06
C ARG A 84 -2.97 5.07 -2.06
N PHE A 85 -4.00 4.31 -2.41
CA PHE A 85 -5.16 4.10 -1.57
C PHE A 85 -5.44 2.62 -1.33
N GLY A 86 -5.76 2.30 -0.07
CA GLY A 86 -6.03 0.95 0.39
C GLY A 86 -7.50 0.74 0.73
N GLU A 87 -8.15 -0.21 0.07
CA GLU A 87 -9.54 -0.58 0.30
C GLU A 87 -9.68 -1.99 0.85
N SER A 88 -10.72 -2.24 1.66
CA SER A 88 -10.99 -3.55 2.27
C SER A 88 -12.23 -4.25 1.75
N TYR A 89 -13.12 -3.54 1.05
CA TYR A 89 -14.39 -4.06 0.55
C TYR A 89 -14.52 -3.77 -0.94
N VAL A 90 -14.67 -4.82 -1.75
CA VAL A 90 -14.66 -4.69 -3.22
C VAL A 90 -15.78 -3.80 -3.73
N SER A 91 -17.03 -3.98 -3.25
CA SER A 91 -18.15 -3.17 -3.71
C SER A 91 -17.98 -1.69 -3.39
N GLU A 92 -17.42 -1.37 -2.22
CA GLU A 92 -17.13 0.00 -1.81
C GLU A 92 -16.03 0.62 -2.69
N ALA A 93 -14.94 -0.13 -2.93
CA ALA A 93 -13.84 0.31 -3.76
C ALA A 93 -14.27 0.63 -5.19
N LEU A 94 -15.05 -0.27 -5.82
CA LEU A 94 -15.53 -0.07 -7.18
C LEU A 94 -16.44 1.16 -7.31
N ALA A 95 -17.33 1.38 -6.33
CA ALA A 95 -18.16 2.58 -6.30
C ALA A 95 -17.32 3.86 -6.20
N LYS A 96 -16.24 3.85 -5.42
CA LYS A 96 -15.30 4.97 -5.32
C LYS A 96 -14.50 5.20 -6.59
N MET A 97 -13.96 4.13 -7.19
CA MET A 97 -13.22 4.21 -8.45
C MET A 97 -14.08 4.82 -9.56
N ASP A 98 -15.33 4.37 -9.66
CA ASP A 98 -16.32 4.87 -10.63
C ASP A 98 -16.71 6.32 -10.37
N ALA A 99 -16.95 6.71 -9.11
CA ALA A 99 -17.29 8.09 -8.76
C ALA A 99 -16.13 9.08 -8.93
N LEU A 100 -14.89 8.64 -8.68
CA LEU A 100 -13.71 9.50 -8.70
C LEU A 100 -13.16 9.70 -10.11
N GLN A 101 -13.06 8.62 -10.88
CA GLN A 101 -12.38 8.59 -12.20
C GLN A 101 -11.04 9.34 -12.21
N LEU A 102 -10.31 9.32 -11.09
CA LEU A 102 -9.06 10.05 -10.96
C LEU A 102 -7.93 9.23 -11.60
N PRO A 103 -7.22 9.80 -12.59
CA PRO A 103 -6.07 9.12 -13.17
C PRO A 103 -4.95 8.99 -12.13
N ASP A 104 -4.07 8.00 -12.32
CA ASP A 104 -2.84 7.83 -11.54
C ASP A 104 -3.00 7.46 -10.05
N ILE A 105 -4.18 7.00 -9.63
CA ILE A 105 -4.31 6.31 -8.33
C ILE A 105 -3.82 4.86 -8.46
N GLU A 106 -2.90 4.47 -7.58
CA GLU A 106 -2.54 3.08 -7.34
C GLU A 106 -3.47 2.50 -6.27
N TRP A 107 -4.27 1.51 -6.65
CA TRP A 107 -5.27 0.89 -5.78
C TRP A 107 -4.76 -0.42 -5.19
N HIS A 108 -4.80 -0.49 -3.86
CA HIS A 108 -4.40 -1.66 -3.08
C HIS A 108 -5.60 -2.30 -2.41
N PHE A 109 -5.83 -3.59 -2.65
CA PHE A 109 -6.78 -4.37 -1.87
C PHE A 109 -6.09 -4.95 -0.64
N ILE A 110 -6.54 -4.52 0.55
CA ILE A 110 -5.93 -4.87 1.84
C ILE A 110 -6.90 -5.61 2.79
N GLY A 111 -8.11 -5.94 2.32
CA GLY A 111 -9.10 -6.73 3.05
C GLY A 111 -9.00 -8.22 2.75
N PRO A 112 -9.72 -9.10 3.49
CA PRO A 112 -9.73 -10.53 3.22
C PRO A 112 -10.32 -10.84 1.83
N VAL A 113 -9.69 -11.73 1.07
CA VAL A 113 -10.13 -12.07 -0.30
C VAL A 113 -11.15 -13.22 -0.30
N GLN A 114 -12.35 -12.90 -0.77
CA GLN A 114 -13.41 -13.87 -1.02
C GLN A 114 -13.30 -14.42 -2.46
N SER A 115 -13.42 -15.74 -2.64
CA SER A 115 -13.21 -16.40 -3.94
C SER A 115 -14.13 -15.88 -5.05
N ASN A 116 -15.36 -15.47 -4.71
CA ASN A 116 -16.33 -14.91 -5.66
C ASN A 116 -16.03 -13.45 -6.07
N LYS A 117 -15.08 -12.78 -5.40
CA LYS A 117 -14.67 -11.41 -5.68
C LYS A 117 -13.34 -11.29 -6.42
N THR A 118 -12.61 -12.39 -6.62
CA THR A 118 -11.28 -12.39 -7.26
C THR A 118 -11.28 -11.76 -8.65
N ARG A 119 -12.36 -11.93 -9.44
CA ARG A 119 -12.42 -11.37 -10.81
C ARG A 119 -12.44 -9.84 -10.79
N GLN A 120 -13.25 -9.28 -9.89
CA GLN A 120 -13.34 -7.84 -9.71
C GLN A 120 -12.02 -7.28 -9.16
N ILE A 121 -11.38 -7.99 -8.23
CA ILE A 121 -10.07 -7.58 -7.69
C ILE A 121 -9.00 -7.59 -8.79
N ALA A 122 -8.91 -8.68 -9.55
CA ALA A 122 -7.91 -8.84 -10.62
C ALA A 122 -8.08 -7.82 -11.75
N ALA A 123 -9.30 -7.36 -12.02
CA ALA A 123 -9.57 -6.38 -13.08
C ALA A 123 -9.29 -4.92 -12.67
N HIS A 124 -9.45 -4.57 -11.39
CA HIS A 124 -9.53 -3.16 -10.97
C HIS A 124 -8.43 -2.70 -10.00
N PHE A 125 -7.63 -3.60 -9.44
CA PHE A 125 -6.57 -3.25 -8.49
C PHE A 125 -5.18 -3.44 -9.08
N ASP A 126 -4.23 -2.70 -8.53
CA ASP A 126 -2.79 -2.80 -8.84
C ASP A 126 -2.08 -3.74 -7.86
N TRP A 127 -2.61 -3.85 -6.64
CA TRP A 127 -2.04 -4.62 -5.54
C TRP A 127 -3.09 -5.43 -4.76
N VAL A 128 -2.70 -6.62 -4.28
CA VAL A 128 -3.45 -7.39 -3.27
C VAL A 128 -2.51 -7.82 -2.15
N HIS A 129 -2.79 -7.40 -0.93
CA HIS A 129 -1.89 -7.61 0.20
C HIS A 129 -2.24 -8.86 1.02
N SER A 130 -3.41 -9.44 0.76
CA SER A 130 -4.10 -10.41 1.62
C SER A 130 -4.18 -11.81 1.01
N VAL A 131 -3.21 -12.19 0.17
CA VAL A 131 -3.14 -13.55 -0.39
C VAL A 131 -2.62 -14.50 0.68
N ASP A 132 -3.42 -15.49 1.07
CA ASP A 132 -3.10 -16.42 2.16
C ASP A 132 -3.18 -17.90 1.76
N ARG A 133 -3.57 -18.21 0.51
CA ARG A 133 -3.75 -19.57 0.02
C ARG A 133 -3.70 -19.66 -1.51
N GLU A 134 -3.23 -20.79 -2.03
CA GLU A 134 -3.02 -21.02 -3.47
C GLU A 134 -4.30 -20.82 -4.29
N LYS A 135 -5.45 -21.28 -3.79
CA LYS A 135 -6.75 -21.13 -4.47
C LYS A 135 -7.07 -19.67 -4.82
N ILE A 136 -6.73 -18.72 -3.95
CA ILE A 136 -6.97 -17.30 -4.22
C ILE A 136 -5.95 -16.77 -5.23
N ALA A 137 -4.67 -17.11 -5.05
CA ALA A 137 -3.63 -16.68 -5.97
C ALA A 137 -3.90 -17.17 -7.41
N GLY A 138 -4.20 -18.46 -7.59
CA GLY A 138 -4.53 -19.04 -8.88
C GLY A 138 -5.69 -18.32 -9.56
N ARG A 139 -6.79 -18.08 -8.83
CA ARG A 139 -7.94 -17.35 -9.36
C ARG A 139 -7.62 -15.90 -9.75
N LEU A 140 -6.83 -15.19 -8.95
CA LEU A 140 -6.41 -13.83 -9.26
C LEU A 140 -5.55 -13.82 -10.54
N SER A 141 -4.61 -14.76 -10.67
CA SER A 141 -3.77 -14.89 -11.86
C SER A 141 -4.58 -15.22 -13.10
N GLU A 142 -5.48 -16.21 -13.04
CA GLU A 142 -6.32 -16.64 -14.16
C GLU A 142 -7.28 -15.55 -14.65
N GLN A 143 -7.65 -14.62 -13.76
CA GLN A 143 -8.63 -13.58 -14.03
C GLN A 143 -8.00 -12.22 -14.29
N ARG A 144 -6.67 -12.10 -14.18
CA ARG A 144 -5.94 -10.90 -14.59
C ARG A 144 -5.93 -10.84 -16.11
N ASP A 145 -6.25 -9.68 -16.66
CA ASP A 145 -6.13 -9.43 -18.10
C ASP A 145 -4.67 -9.62 -18.54
N PRO A 146 -4.36 -10.50 -19.50
CA PRO A 146 -3.00 -10.66 -20.02
C PRO A 146 -2.42 -9.40 -20.66
N ALA A 147 -3.25 -8.43 -21.07
CA ALA A 147 -2.81 -7.14 -21.59
C ALA A 147 -2.45 -6.14 -20.48
N ALA A 148 -2.87 -6.39 -19.23
CA ALA A 148 -2.52 -5.56 -18.09
C ALA A 148 -1.18 -6.01 -17.48
N ALA A 149 -0.52 -5.10 -16.73
CA ALA A 149 0.63 -5.48 -15.91
C ALA A 149 0.23 -6.56 -14.89
N PRO A 150 1.11 -7.49 -14.51
CA PRO A 150 0.82 -8.47 -13.46
C PRO A 150 0.38 -7.80 -12.16
N LEU A 151 -0.59 -8.41 -11.48
CA LEU A 151 -1.10 -7.91 -10.20
C LEU A 151 -0.02 -8.08 -9.13
N ASN A 152 0.41 -7.00 -8.49
CA ASN A 152 1.37 -7.08 -7.40
C ASN A 152 0.71 -7.74 -6.19
N VAL A 153 1.40 -8.67 -5.53
CA VAL A 153 0.85 -9.37 -4.36
C VAL A 153 1.81 -9.42 -3.19
N CYS A 154 1.25 -9.28 -1.99
CA CYS A 154 1.89 -9.71 -0.76
C CYS A 154 1.20 -10.96 -0.22
N LEU A 155 1.98 -11.83 0.42
CA LEU A 155 1.44 -12.95 1.19
C LEU A 155 1.11 -12.48 2.60
N GLN A 156 -0.12 -12.71 3.05
CA GLN A 156 -0.53 -12.42 4.41
C GLN A 156 -0.07 -13.54 5.33
N VAL A 157 0.72 -13.21 6.35
CA VAL A 157 1.25 -14.18 7.33
C VAL A 157 0.51 -14.05 8.64
N ASN A 158 0.05 -15.17 9.20
CA ASN A 158 -0.47 -15.24 10.56
C ASN A 158 0.68 -15.44 11.56
N ILE A 159 1.31 -14.34 11.98
CA ILE A 159 2.47 -14.39 12.90
C ILE A 159 2.11 -14.72 14.35
N SER A 160 0.84 -14.59 14.72
CA SER A 160 0.32 -14.87 16.06
C SER A 160 0.01 -16.36 16.29
N GLY A 161 -0.18 -17.16 15.25
CA GLY A 161 -0.54 -18.58 15.38
C GLY A 161 -1.97 -18.85 15.87
N GLU A 162 -2.80 -17.81 16.06
CA GLU A 162 -4.20 -17.96 16.43
C GLU A 162 -5.03 -18.43 15.22
N SER A 163 -5.78 -19.52 15.36
CA SER A 163 -6.58 -20.13 14.28
C SER A 163 -7.70 -19.23 13.75
N THR A 164 -8.10 -18.20 14.50
CA THR A 164 -9.13 -17.24 14.13
C THR A 164 -8.63 -16.11 13.23
N LYS A 165 -7.31 -15.96 13.07
CA LYS A 165 -6.70 -14.88 12.29
C LYS A 165 -6.38 -15.33 10.87
N SER A 166 -6.62 -14.44 9.91
CA SER A 166 -6.30 -14.67 8.50
C SER A 166 -4.79 -14.65 8.25
N GLY A 167 -4.35 -15.42 7.26
CA GLY A 167 -2.96 -15.52 6.83
C GLY A 167 -2.45 -16.94 6.84
N VAL A 168 -1.41 -17.19 6.03
CA VAL A 168 -0.69 -18.45 5.98
C VAL A 168 0.16 -18.60 7.24
N ALA A 169 0.29 -19.83 7.73
CA ALA A 169 1.20 -20.15 8.82
C ALA A 169 2.66 -19.98 8.35
N PRO A 170 3.60 -19.54 9.21
CA PRO A 170 5.00 -19.37 8.83
C PRO A 170 5.63 -20.61 8.20
N GLU A 171 5.26 -21.81 8.66
CA GLU A 171 5.73 -23.11 8.15
C GLU A 171 5.28 -23.41 6.72
N ASP A 172 4.09 -22.93 6.32
CA ASP A 172 3.51 -23.15 4.99
C ASP A 172 3.88 -22.04 4.00
N LEU A 173 4.47 -20.94 4.50
CA LEU A 173 4.81 -19.76 3.71
C LEU A 173 5.74 -20.05 2.52
N PRO A 174 6.82 -20.87 2.63
CA PRO A 174 7.69 -21.16 1.51
C PRO A 174 6.99 -21.91 0.36
N ALA A 175 6.09 -22.83 0.69
CA ALA A 175 5.31 -23.57 -0.30
C ALA A 175 4.36 -22.62 -1.05
N LEU A 176 3.65 -21.76 -0.32
CA LEU A 176 2.77 -20.76 -0.93
C LEU A 176 3.55 -19.76 -1.79
N ALA A 177 4.69 -19.24 -1.31
CA ALA A 177 5.54 -18.34 -2.09
C ALA A 177 5.99 -18.97 -3.42
N SER A 178 6.40 -20.24 -3.38
CA SER A 178 6.79 -21.00 -4.56
C SER A 178 5.62 -21.14 -5.55
N ALA A 179 4.41 -21.43 -5.05
CA ALA A 179 3.22 -21.53 -5.88
C ALA A 179 2.86 -20.19 -6.54
N VAL A 180 2.86 -19.10 -5.76
CA VAL A 180 2.49 -17.76 -6.25
C VAL A 180 3.50 -17.22 -7.24
N ALA A 181 4.81 -17.43 -7.03
CA ALA A 181 5.85 -16.93 -7.93
C ALA A 181 5.80 -17.53 -9.35
N ARG A 182 5.13 -18.68 -9.53
CA ARG A 182 4.96 -19.32 -10.85
C ARG A 182 3.74 -18.81 -11.63
N LEU A 183 2.89 -17.99 -11.01
CA LEU A 183 1.65 -17.53 -11.61
C LEU A 183 1.89 -16.28 -12.49
N PRO A 184 1.69 -16.35 -13.82
CA PRO A 184 2.11 -15.29 -14.74
C PRO A 184 1.29 -14.00 -14.60
N GLY A 185 0.06 -14.09 -14.08
CA GLY A 185 -0.80 -12.94 -13.84
C GLY A 185 -0.46 -12.18 -12.55
N LEU A 186 0.47 -12.69 -11.74
CA LEU A 186 0.87 -12.11 -10.46
C LEU A 186 2.35 -11.76 -10.42
N LYS A 187 2.69 -10.77 -9.61
CA LYS A 187 4.07 -10.49 -9.20
C LYS A 187 4.15 -10.56 -7.69
N LEU A 188 4.83 -11.58 -7.15
CA LEU A 188 5.09 -11.67 -5.72
C LEU A 188 6.09 -10.58 -5.31
N ARG A 189 5.67 -9.68 -4.41
CA ARG A 189 6.47 -8.51 -3.99
C ARG A 189 6.89 -8.54 -2.53
N GLY A 190 6.24 -9.35 -1.70
CA GLY A 190 6.66 -9.53 -0.32
C GLY A 190 5.57 -10.00 0.62
N LEU A 191 5.63 -9.54 1.87
CA LEU A 191 4.79 -10.03 2.96
C LEU A 191 3.91 -8.93 3.53
N MET A 192 2.77 -9.35 4.08
CA MET A 192 1.87 -8.52 4.85
C MET A 192 1.55 -9.20 6.18
N ALA A 193 1.46 -8.41 7.24
CA ALA A 193 0.97 -8.89 8.53
C ALA A 193 0.06 -7.86 9.21
N ILE A 194 -0.89 -8.40 9.99
CA ILE A 194 -1.72 -7.67 10.93
C ILE A 194 -1.61 -8.40 12.27
N PRO A 195 -0.59 -8.07 13.09
CA PRO A 195 -0.43 -8.68 14.40
C PRO A 195 -1.59 -8.38 15.35
N ALA A 196 -1.67 -9.13 16.45
CA ALA A 196 -2.46 -8.68 17.59
C ALA A 196 -1.91 -7.33 18.10
N PRO A 197 -2.75 -6.46 18.68
CA PRO A 197 -2.26 -5.27 19.36
C PRO A 197 -1.22 -5.66 20.41
N GLY A 198 -0.02 -5.09 20.31
CA GLY A 198 1.01 -5.22 21.36
C GLY A 198 0.83 -4.16 22.43
N ASN A 199 1.26 -4.47 23.66
CA ASN A 199 1.09 -3.59 24.83
C ASN A 199 2.06 -2.39 24.83
N ASP A 200 3.24 -2.55 24.22
CA ASP A 200 4.28 -1.52 24.15
C ASP A 200 5.07 -1.60 22.84
N PHE A 201 5.97 -0.63 22.65
CA PHE A 201 6.79 -0.49 21.44
C PHE A 201 7.67 -1.71 21.18
N ASP A 202 8.32 -2.27 22.20
CA ASP A 202 9.28 -3.36 22.03
C ASP A 202 8.56 -4.67 21.67
N ALA A 203 7.42 -4.96 22.30
CA ALA A 203 6.58 -6.10 21.96
C ALA A 203 6.03 -6.01 20.53
N GLN A 204 5.59 -4.81 20.11
CA GLN A 204 5.16 -4.56 18.74
C GLN A 204 6.31 -4.76 17.75
N ARG A 205 7.48 -4.19 18.05
CA ARG A 205 8.67 -4.26 17.20
C ARG A 205 9.16 -5.69 17.04
N GLU A 206 9.23 -6.48 18.11
CA GLU A 206 9.67 -7.87 18.03
C GLU A 206 8.73 -8.70 17.15
N THR A 207 7.42 -8.45 17.24
CA THR A 207 6.44 -9.14 16.40
C THR A 207 6.64 -8.81 14.92
N PHE A 208 6.87 -7.55 14.56
CA PHE A 208 7.19 -7.16 13.18
C PHE A 208 8.57 -7.66 12.73
N ALA A 209 9.55 -7.73 13.63
CA ALA A 209 10.88 -8.25 13.32
C ALA A 209 10.83 -9.72 12.90
N ARG A 210 9.92 -10.52 13.48
CA ARG A 210 9.67 -11.89 13.02
C ARG A 210 9.20 -11.94 11.56
N VAL A 211 8.32 -11.02 11.14
CA VAL A 211 7.87 -10.93 9.73
C VAL A 211 9.02 -10.54 8.81
N ALA A 212 9.86 -9.59 9.23
CA ALA A 212 11.06 -9.21 8.47
C ALA A 212 12.05 -10.37 8.31
N ARG A 213 12.24 -11.20 9.35
CA ARG A 213 13.05 -12.43 9.27
C ARG A 213 12.49 -13.42 8.25
N LEU A 214 11.18 -13.70 8.28
CA LEU A 214 10.54 -14.57 7.27
C LEU A 214 10.73 -14.05 5.84
N SER A 215 10.65 -12.73 5.63
CA SER A 215 10.94 -12.14 4.32
C SER A 215 12.41 -12.32 3.94
N GLY A 216 13.33 -12.19 4.88
CA GLY A 216 14.76 -12.42 4.67
C GLY A 216 15.04 -13.87 4.27
N ASP A 217 14.41 -14.84 4.93
CA ASP A 217 14.55 -16.27 4.63
C ASP A 217 14.07 -16.58 3.20
N LEU A 218 12.95 -15.99 2.77
CA LEU A 218 12.48 -16.12 1.38
C LEU A 218 13.45 -15.45 0.38
N VAL A 219 13.99 -14.28 0.69
CA VAL A 219 14.99 -13.64 -0.18
C VAL A 219 16.24 -14.52 -0.32
N GLN A 220 16.70 -15.13 0.78
CA GLN A 220 17.81 -16.10 0.75
C GLN A 220 17.48 -17.36 -0.07
N ALA A 221 16.21 -17.77 -0.11
CA ALA A 221 15.71 -18.84 -0.96
C ALA A 221 15.54 -18.45 -2.45
N GLY A 222 15.85 -17.20 -2.82
CA GLY A 222 15.87 -16.73 -4.20
C GLY A 222 14.64 -15.93 -4.64
N PHE A 223 13.73 -15.58 -3.72
CA PHE A 223 12.58 -14.73 -4.05
C PHE A 223 12.97 -13.23 -4.10
N GLU A 224 12.46 -12.52 -5.10
CA GLU A 224 12.66 -11.06 -5.24
C GLU A 224 11.57 -10.29 -4.47
N LEU A 225 11.78 -10.09 -3.16
CA LEU A 225 10.84 -9.38 -2.29
C LEU A 225 11.38 -7.99 -1.94
N ASP A 226 10.53 -6.97 -2.08
CA ASP A 226 10.84 -5.57 -1.76
C ASP A 226 9.79 -4.89 -0.85
N THR A 227 8.72 -5.61 -0.51
CA THR A 227 7.57 -5.06 0.19
C THR A 227 7.31 -5.76 1.52
N LEU A 228 7.44 -5.03 2.62
CA LEU A 228 6.94 -5.41 3.93
C LEU A 228 5.78 -4.47 4.29
N SER A 229 4.56 -4.92 4.00
CA SER A 229 3.34 -4.20 4.29
C SER A 229 2.92 -4.47 5.73
N MET A 230 3.36 -3.63 6.66
CA MET A 230 3.07 -3.77 8.09
C MET A 230 3.18 -2.44 8.84
N GLY A 231 2.42 -2.30 9.93
CA GLY A 231 2.26 -1.05 10.66
C GLY A 231 1.02 -0.27 10.23
N MET A 232 0.32 0.26 11.24
CA MET A 232 -0.90 1.05 11.18
C MET A 232 -0.75 2.27 12.11
N SER A 233 -1.81 3.06 12.26
CA SER A 233 -1.76 4.31 13.04
C SER A 233 -1.21 4.16 14.47
N ALA A 234 -1.38 3.01 15.12
CA ALA A 234 -1.02 2.79 16.52
C ALA A 234 0.40 2.24 16.73
N ASP A 235 1.00 1.65 15.69
CA ASP A 235 2.21 0.82 15.80
C ASP A 235 3.20 1.06 14.64
N LEU A 236 3.03 2.13 13.86
CA LEU A 236 3.89 2.42 12.70
C LEU A 236 5.35 2.66 13.07
N GLU A 237 5.65 3.29 14.21
CA GLU A 237 7.04 3.49 14.65
C GLU A 237 7.74 2.14 14.87
N ALA A 238 7.07 1.22 15.57
CA ALA A 238 7.58 -0.11 15.83
C ALA A 238 7.75 -0.91 14.52
N ALA A 239 6.78 -0.81 13.61
CA ALA A 239 6.87 -1.45 12.30
C ALA A 239 8.02 -0.90 11.44
N ILE A 240 8.23 0.42 11.43
CA ILE A 240 9.34 1.05 10.71
C ILE A 240 10.68 0.67 11.33
N ALA A 241 10.79 0.63 12.65
CA ALA A 241 12.00 0.15 13.35
C ALA A 241 12.31 -1.32 13.07
N ALA A 242 11.29 -2.13 12.78
CA ALA A 242 11.41 -3.54 12.41
C ALA A 242 11.60 -3.79 10.90
N GLY A 243 11.66 -2.74 10.07
CA GLY A 243 11.97 -2.87 8.64
C GLY A 243 10.80 -2.77 7.68
N SER A 244 9.60 -2.34 8.13
CA SER A 244 8.46 -2.08 7.23
C SER A 244 8.86 -1.22 6.03
N THR A 245 8.34 -1.52 4.84
CA THR A 245 8.52 -0.66 3.66
C THR A 245 7.20 -0.02 3.22
N MET A 246 6.09 -0.40 3.85
CA MET A 246 4.79 0.22 3.63
C MET A 246 3.94 0.19 4.91
N VAL A 247 3.46 1.36 5.33
CA VAL A 247 2.55 1.53 6.48
C VAL A 247 1.15 1.91 6.01
N ARG A 248 0.12 1.38 6.69
CA ARG A 248 -1.29 1.53 6.30
C ARG A 248 -2.03 2.43 7.29
N VAL A 249 -2.24 3.68 6.94
CA VAL A 249 -2.79 4.68 7.87
C VAL A 249 -4.19 5.09 7.44
N GLY A 250 -5.16 5.03 8.37
CA GLY A 250 -6.55 5.43 8.13
C GLY A 250 -6.94 6.65 8.96
N THR A 251 -7.28 6.43 10.23
CA THR A 251 -7.83 7.47 11.14
C THR A 251 -7.02 8.77 11.19
N ALA A 252 -5.69 8.71 11.14
CA ALA A 252 -4.86 9.92 11.17
C ALA A 252 -4.97 10.77 9.89
N LEU A 253 -5.31 10.15 8.75
CA LEU A 253 -5.48 10.83 7.46
C LEU A 253 -6.91 11.33 7.27
N PHE A 254 -7.90 10.52 7.61
CA PHE A 254 -9.31 10.80 7.29
C PHE A 254 -10.13 11.33 8.47
N GLY A 255 -9.65 11.16 9.71
CA GLY A 255 -10.43 11.40 10.92
C GLY A 255 -11.22 10.16 11.36
N PRO A 256 -12.12 10.28 12.34
CA PRO A 256 -13.03 9.21 12.72
C PRO A 256 -13.91 8.79 11.52
N ARG A 257 -14.41 7.55 11.55
CA ARG A 257 -15.35 7.08 10.53
C ARG A 257 -16.69 7.79 10.73
N PRO A 258 -17.40 8.17 9.66
CA PRO A 258 -18.78 8.64 9.73
C PRO A 258 -19.69 7.61 10.41
#